data_AF-A0A8B7ZTV1-F1
#
_entry.id   AF-A0A8B7ZTV1-F1
#
_cell.length_a   1.000
_cell.length_b   1.000
_cell.length_c   1.000
_cell.angle_alpha   90.00
_cell.angle_beta   90.00
_cell.angle_gamma   90.00
#
_symmetry.space_group_name_H-M   'P 1'
#
loop_
_entity.id
_entity.type
_entity.pdbx_description
1 polymer ?
#
loop_
_entity_poly.entity_id
_entity_poly.type
_entity_poly.pdbx_seq_one_letter_code
_entity_poly.pdbx_strand_id
1 'polypeptide(L)'
;MGSDSSGVVEFLPKQFWHLDPVYRSYAKLYIADILQLKHYSTDEGAFAYQNHPINRVDVIGWLVRVEERPSMFYYGVDDGTGVINCCCWKSKNNGEPRSMLNGEGTSLSDIVLSKVYKYDTQESCLELGDVIHVRGRLKCYRNRLEVSASYYRKIDDPCCRIEIHRMEELPNIYENVYDLPFVLPSHVMQELKVQNEEERTGLTREAQLIDRLQNYLQNHLADRHTGIKNFHLNELETLDDVMAIASCQCLEYKNEGGSGSAPIKQIRNIIKQAVLRLEREGTVYRSGMIHDMYEVVRTNLPSRLDKTILQILRSDCHLSRYEGGCHYMHVMDRLHEYSDFQNVSVDTVRMALLRLEEHSDVISATSKHFIPVN
;
A
#
# COMPACT_ATOMS: atom_id res chain seq x y z
N MET A 1 10.17 -36.33 -19.74
CA MET A 1 9.80 -36.37 -18.32
C MET A 1 9.74 -34.93 -17.86
N GLY A 2 8.53 -34.36 -17.86
CA GLY A 2 8.31 -32.95 -17.53
C GLY A 2 8.38 -32.77 -16.01
N SER A 3 9.22 -31.85 -15.56
CA SER A 3 9.26 -31.40 -14.18
C SER A 3 8.08 -30.45 -13.95
N ASP A 4 7.16 -30.85 -13.08
CA ASP A 4 6.12 -29.99 -12.52
C ASP A 4 6.78 -28.74 -11.90
N SER A 5 6.55 -27.59 -12.52
CA SER A 5 6.91 -26.28 -11.98
C SER A 5 5.78 -25.78 -11.09
N SER A 6 5.59 -26.42 -9.93
CA SER A 6 4.93 -25.72 -8.82
C SER A 6 5.87 -24.58 -8.43
N GLY A 7 5.43 -23.33 -8.52
CA GLY A 7 6.26 -22.14 -8.22
C GLY A 7 6.68 -22.01 -6.75
N VAL A 8 6.76 -23.13 -6.02
CA VAL A 8 7.18 -23.24 -4.63
C VAL A 8 8.71 -23.30 -4.62
N VAL A 9 9.31 -22.16 -4.29
CA VAL A 9 10.76 -22.09 -4.03
C VAL A 9 10.99 -22.63 -2.62
N GLU A 10 12.06 -23.41 -2.41
CA GLU A 10 12.42 -23.96 -1.08
C GLU A 10 12.50 -22.85 -0.02
N PHE A 11 13.07 -21.70 -0.38
CA PHE A 11 13.05 -20.49 0.43
C PHE A 11 12.58 -19.29 -0.37
N LEU A 12 11.70 -18.48 0.22
CA LEU A 12 11.22 -17.25 -0.40
C LEU A 12 12.39 -16.25 -0.53
N PRO A 13 12.67 -15.69 -1.72
CA PRO A 13 13.71 -14.68 -1.87
C PRO A 13 13.48 -13.44 -1.01
N LYS A 14 14.56 -12.85 -0.49
CA LYS A 14 14.53 -11.72 0.47
C LYS A 14 13.67 -10.53 0.03
N GLN A 15 13.72 -10.18 -1.25
CA GLN A 15 12.91 -9.10 -1.82
C GLN A 15 11.40 -9.31 -1.67
N PHE A 16 10.95 -10.56 -1.46
CA PHE A 16 9.55 -10.91 -1.32
C PHE A 16 9.10 -11.25 0.10
N TRP A 17 10.01 -11.27 1.09
CA TRP A 17 9.66 -11.62 2.47
C TRP A 17 8.51 -10.79 3.04
N HIS A 18 8.47 -9.50 2.70
CA HIS A 18 7.42 -8.60 3.17
C HIS A 18 6.04 -8.89 2.57
N LEU A 19 5.94 -9.72 1.53
CA LEU A 19 4.67 -10.15 0.95
C LEU A 19 4.05 -11.32 1.71
N ASP A 20 4.86 -12.09 2.43
CA ASP A 20 4.39 -13.17 3.30
C ASP A 20 3.88 -12.58 4.64
N PRO A 21 2.59 -12.77 5.00
CA PRO A 21 2.06 -12.31 6.27
C PRO A 21 2.79 -12.85 7.50
N VAL A 22 3.33 -14.07 7.43
CA VAL A 22 4.03 -14.72 8.55
C VAL A 22 5.25 -13.90 8.95
N TYR A 23 6.00 -13.36 7.97
CA TYR A 23 7.21 -12.55 8.19
C TYR A 23 6.98 -11.29 9.04
N ARG A 24 5.76 -10.73 8.98
CA ARG A 24 5.37 -9.52 9.72
C ARG A 24 4.75 -9.83 11.08
N SER A 25 4.42 -11.09 11.33
CA SER A 25 3.77 -11.56 12.55
C SER A 25 4.79 -12.09 13.56
N TYR A 26 4.35 -12.28 14.82
CA TYR A 26 5.09 -13.15 15.74
C TYR A 26 4.58 -14.57 15.53
N ALA A 27 5.37 -15.40 14.85
CA ALA A 27 4.97 -16.74 14.49
C ALA A 27 4.79 -17.61 15.75
N LYS A 28 3.65 -18.28 15.82
CA LYS A 28 3.26 -19.12 16.95
C LYS A 28 3.75 -20.53 16.66
N LEU A 29 5.00 -20.83 17.00
CA LEU A 29 5.64 -22.11 16.70
C LEU A 29 5.86 -22.92 17.98
N TYR A 30 5.85 -24.24 17.85
CA TYR A 30 6.40 -25.13 18.87
C TYR A 30 7.87 -24.84 19.06
N ILE A 31 8.35 -24.89 20.30
CA ILE A 31 9.77 -24.68 20.59
C ILE A 31 10.65 -25.70 19.85
N ALA A 32 10.20 -26.97 19.75
CA ALA A 32 10.89 -27.99 18.98
C ALA A 32 11.17 -27.57 17.54
N ASP A 33 10.21 -26.90 16.88
CA ASP A 33 10.35 -26.45 15.50
C ASP A 33 11.21 -25.19 15.41
N ILE A 34 11.08 -24.27 16.38
CA ILE A 34 11.95 -23.10 16.45
C ILE A 34 13.41 -23.53 16.48
N LEU A 35 13.75 -24.53 17.30
CA LEU A 35 15.12 -25.03 17.45
C LEU A 35 15.65 -25.75 16.18
N GLN A 36 14.77 -26.13 15.26
CA GLN A 36 15.08 -26.85 14.03
C GLN A 36 14.88 -26.01 12.75
N LEU A 37 14.59 -24.71 12.90
CA LEU A 37 14.40 -23.82 11.75
C LEU A 37 15.60 -23.86 10.81
N LYS A 38 15.32 -23.91 9.51
CA LYS A 38 16.38 -23.88 8.49
C LYS A 38 16.96 -22.47 8.40
N HIS A 39 18.25 -22.35 8.12
CA HIS A 39 18.93 -21.08 7.93
C HIS A 39 18.94 -20.69 6.45
N TYR A 40 18.74 -19.40 6.17
CA TYR A 40 19.04 -18.85 4.85
C TYR A 40 20.56 -18.83 4.64
N SER A 41 21.03 -19.42 3.53
CA SER A 41 22.45 -19.40 3.17
C SER A 41 22.96 -18.01 2.79
N THR A 42 22.06 -17.13 2.33
CA THR A 42 22.38 -15.79 1.83
C THR A 42 22.33 -14.71 2.90
N ASP A 43 21.68 -14.96 4.04
CA ASP A 43 21.35 -13.95 5.03
C ASP A 43 21.56 -14.47 6.46
N GLU A 44 22.64 -13.99 7.08
CA GLU A 44 22.98 -14.36 8.44
C GLU A 44 21.87 -13.92 9.43
N GLY A 45 21.40 -14.86 10.24
CA GLY A 45 20.31 -14.62 11.21
C GLY A 45 18.90 -14.60 10.62
N ALA A 46 18.72 -15.04 9.36
CA ALA A 46 17.41 -15.31 8.79
C ALA A 46 17.09 -16.81 8.84
N PHE A 47 15.86 -17.12 9.21
CA PHE A 47 15.38 -18.49 9.44
C PHE A 47 14.13 -18.75 8.61
N ALA A 48 13.87 -20.01 8.28
CA ALA A 48 12.67 -20.43 7.57
C ALA A 48 12.03 -21.66 8.21
N TYR A 49 10.71 -21.62 8.28
CA TYR A 49 9.86 -22.81 8.45
C TYR A 49 9.19 -23.07 7.11
N GLN A 50 9.42 -24.25 6.53
CA GLN A 50 9.11 -24.51 5.12
C GLN A 50 9.69 -23.38 4.23
N ASN A 51 8.86 -22.68 3.46
CA ASN A 51 9.27 -21.54 2.65
C ASN A 51 8.97 -20.17 3.31
N HIS A 52 8.40 -20.15 4.51
CA HIS A 52 8.08 -18.92 5.23
C HIS A 52 9.31 -18.36 5.93
N PRO A 53 9.71 -17.11 5.66
CA PRO A 53 10.76 -16.45 6.43
C PRO A 53 10.27 -16.13 7.85
N ILE A 54 10.95 -16.65 8.86
CA ILE A 54 10.66 -16.48 10.28
C ILE A 54 11.71 -15.58 10.92
N ASN A 55 11.29 -14.44 11.46
CA ASN A 55 12.18 -13.51 12.17
C ASN A 55 11.76 -13.24 13.63
N ARG A 56 10.51 -13.57 13.97
CA ARG A 56 9.86 -13.29 15.25
C ARG A 56 8.97 -14.45 15.64
N VAL A 57 8.97 -14.73 16.94
CA VAL A 57 8.19 -15.84 17.51
C VAL A 57 7.36 -15.38 18.71
N ASP A 58 6.28 -16.09 18.94
CA ASP A 58 5.36 -15.98 20.08
C ASP A 58 5.37 -17.34 20.80
N VAL A 59 5.93 -17.37 22.01
CA VAL A 59 6.14 -18.58 22.81
C VAL A 59 5.44 -18.43 24.15
N ILE A 60 4.72 -19.48 24.57
CA ILE A 60 4.13 -19.60 25.90
C ILE A 60 4.64 -20.91 26.50
N GLY A 61 5.08 -20.87 27.75
CA GLY A 61 5.55 -22.07 28.43
C GLY A 61 5.93 -21.82 29.88
N TRP A 62 6.35 -22.89 30.54
CA TRP A 62 6.77 -22.91 31.94
C TRP A 62 8.21 -22.45 32.09
N LEU A 63 8.48 -21.65 33.13
CA LEU A 63 9.83 -21.26 33.51
C LEU A 63 10.56 -22.41 34.19
N VAL A 64 11.46 -23.04 33.45
CA VAL A 64 12.31 -24.13 33.92
C VAL A 64 13.73 -23.68 34.28
N ARG A 65 14.11 -22.46 33.88
CA ARG A 65 15.38 -21.85 34.28
C ARG A 65 15.25 -20.33 34.43
N VAL A 66 15.86 -19.77 35.46
CA VAL A 66 16.00 -18.33 35.66
C VAL A 66 17.48 -18.02 35.89
N GLU A 67 18.06 -17.20 35.02
CA GLU A 67 19.42 -16.68 35.19
C GLU A 67 19.39 -15.16 35.12
N GLU A 68 19.69 -14.51 36.25
CA GLU A 68 19.70 -13.06 36.34
C GLU A 68 21.07 -12.48 35.99
N ARG A 69 21.07 -11.46 35.12
CA ARG A 69 22.23 -10.62 34.79
C ARG A 69 21.93 -9.16 35.15
N PRO A 70 22.94 -8.28 35.23
CA PRO A 70 22.71 -6.89 35.66
C PRO A 70 21.64 -6.14 34.86
N SER A 71 21.57 -6.35 33.54
CA SER A 71 20.66 -5.62 32.63
C SER A 71 19.52 -6.47 32.04
N MET A 72 19.51 -7.78 32.30
CA MET A 72 18.56 -8.71 31.65
C MET A 72 18.39 -9.99 32.47
N PHE A 73 17.34 -10.74 32.16
CA PHE A 73 17.10 -12.10 32.59
C PHE A 73 17.22 -13.06 31.40
N TYR A 74 17.78 -14.23 31.64
CA TYR A 74 17.74 -15.37 30.73
C TYR A 74 16.78 -16.41 31.29
N TYR A 75 15.59 -16.47 30.70
CA TYR A 75 14.56 -17.43 31.06
C TYR A 75 14.66 -18.66 30.16
N GLY A 76 14.71 -19.86 30.74
CA GLY A 76 14.46 -21.09 30.02
C GLY A 76 12.96 -21.38 30.02
N VAL A 77 12.34 -21.37 28.84
CA VAL A 77 10.90 -21.57 28.66
C VAL A 77 10.66 -22.93 28.04
N ASP A 78 9.81 -23.75 28.65
CA ASP A 78 9.43 -25.10 28.21
C ASP A 78 7.94 -25.14 27.84
N ASP A 79 7.62 -25.53 26.60
CA ASP A 79 6.24 -25.67 26.11
C ASP A 79 5.79 -27.14 25.99
N GLY A 80 6.58 -28.08 26.53
CA GLY A 80 6.37 -29.52 26.41
C GLY A 80 6.94 -30.13 25.13
N THR A 81 7.37 -29.32 24.15
CA THR A 81 8.03 -29.78 22.92
C THR A 81 9.53 -29.53 22.94
N GLY A 82 9.98 -28.52 23.68
CA GLY A 82 11.40 -28.22 23.88
C GLY A 82 11.60 -27.04 24.82
N VAL A 83 12.87 -26.73 25.09
CA VAL A 83 13.25 -25.61 25.96
C VAL A 83 14.06 -24.57 25.18
N ILE A 84 13.63 -23.31 25.20
CA ILE A 84 14.33 -22.20 24.54
C ILE A 84 14.75 -21.10 25.53
N ASN A 85 15.90 -20.49 25.26
CA ASN A 85 16.38 -19.34 26.02
C ASN A 85 15.66 -18.06 25.53
N CYS A 86 15.08 -17.33 26.47
CA CYS A 86 14.45 -16.03 26.25
C CYS A 86 15.26 -14.96 26.99
N CYS A 87 15.88 -14.06 26.23
CA CYS A 87 16.62 -12.91 26.75
C CYS A 87 15.65 -11.73 26.96
N CYS A 88 15.35 -11.43 28.22
CA CYS A 88 14.37 -10.44 28.64
C CYS A 88 15.06 -9.25 29.32
N TRP A 89 15.02 -8.07 28.71
CA TRP A 89 15.69 -6.89 29.25
C TRP A 89 14.95 -6.35 30.47
N LYS A 90 15.71 -6.04 31.53
CA LYS A 90 15.16 -5.37 32.71
C LYS A 90 14.71 -3.97 32.33
N SER A 91 13.57 -3.54 32.85
CA SER A 91 13.12 -2.16 32.68
C SER A 91 14.18 -1.21 33.26
N LYS A 92 14.58 -0.19 32.48
CA LYS A 92 15.46 0.87 32.96
C LYS A 92 14.82 1.70 34.09
N ASN A 93 13.53 1.48 34.36
CA ASN A 93 12.76 2.11 35.42
C ASN A 93 12.82 1.37 36.75
N ASN A 94 13.76 0.45 36.96
CA ASN A 94 14.17 0.04 38.33
C ASN A 94 14.91 1.20 39.06
N GLY A 95 14.53 2.45 38.77
CA GLY A 95 14.82 3.56 39.65
C GLY A 95 14.02 3.34 40.92
N GLU A 96 14.72 3.32 42.04
CA GLU A 96 14.17 3.37 43.39
C GLU A 96 12.89 4.19 43.42
N PRO A 97 11.85 3.76 44.17
CA PRO A 97 10.67 4.60 44.36
C PRO A 97 11.19 5.94 44.85
N ARG A 98 11.09 6.98 44.01
CA ARG A 98 11.47 8.35 44.41
C ARG A 98 10.82 8.56 45.76
N SER A 99 11.63 8.68 46.80
CA SER A 99 11.19 8.97 48.15
C SER A 99 10.52 10.33 48.12
N MET A 100 9.25 10.37 47.74
CA MET A 100 8.41 11.56 47.81
C MET A 100 7.92 11.69 49.24
N LEU A 101 8.86 12.01 50.12
CA LEU A 101 8.54 12.62 51.39
C LEU A 101 8.25 14.11 51.11
N ASN A 102 7.08 14.52 51.61
CA ASN A 102 6.69 15.89 51.95
C ASN A 102 5.99 16.70 50.84
N GLY A 103 4.69 16.47 50.69
CA GLY A 103 3.75 17.40 50.08
C GLY A 103 2.32 16.92 50.32
N GLU A 104 1.55 17.63 51.16
CA GLU A 104 0.13 17.38 51.35
C GLU A 104 -0.64 17.63 50.05
N GLY A 105 -1.08 16.54 49.42
CA GLY A 105 -1.91 16.58 48.22
C GLY A 105 -1.58 15.44 47.26
N THR A 106 -2.06 14.24 47.53
CA THR A 106 -1.91 13.11 46.59
C THR A 106 -2.82 13.34 45.39
N SER A 107 -2.27 13.75 44.26
CA SER A 107 -3.03 13.86 43.01
C SER A 107 -3.53 12.48 42.59
N LEU A 108 -4.70 12.40 41.96
CA LEU A 108 -5.20 11.16 41.34
C LEU A 108 -4.16 10.56 40.38
N SER A 109 -3.39 11.41 39.71
CA SER A 109 -2.29 11.00 38.83
C SER A 109 -1.21 10.20 39.57
N ASP A 110 -0.85 10.59 40.80
CA ASP A 110 0.19 9.93 41.60
C ASP A 110 -0.28 8.60 42.17
N ILE A 111 -1.57 8.51 42.53
CA ILE A 111 -2.20 7.24 42.94
C ILE A 111 -2.25 6.27 41.77
N VAL A 112 -2.61 6.75 40.57
CA VAL A 112 -2.66 5.92 39.36
C VAL A 112 -1.25 5.48 38.96
N LEU A 113 -0.28 6.40 38.91
CA LEU A 113 1.12 6.07 38.60
C LEU A 113 1.70 5.08 39.60
N SER A 114 1.52 5.29 40.91
CA SER A 114 2.05 4.37 41.92
C SER A 114 1.39 2.99 41.88
N LYS A 115 0.10 2.89 41.53
CA LYS A 115 -0.56 1.60 41.27
C LYS A 115 0.01 0.95 40.02
N VAL A 116 0.12 1.68 38.91
CA VAL A 116 0.68 1.18 37.64
C VAL A 116 2.11 0.67 37.83
N TYR A 117 2.97 1.42 38.52
CA TYR A 117 4.34 0.99 38.82
C TYR A 117 4.36 -0.25 39.73
N LYS A 118 3.49 -0.34 40.74
CA LYS A 118 3.37 -1.54 41.60
C LYS A 118 2.92 -2.78 40.82
N TYR A 119 1.95 -2.64 39.91
CA TYR A 119 1.54 -3.72 39.02
C TYR A 119 2.68 -4.15 38.08
N ASP A 120 3.44 -3.19 37.51
CA ASP A 120 4.60 -3.44 36.64
C ASP A 120 5.79 -4.09 37.40
N THR A 121 6.00 -3.73 38.67
CA THR A 121 7.04 -4.36 39.53
C THR A 121 6.63 -5.73 40.06
N GLN A 122 5.34 -6.00 40.23
CA GLN A 122 4.87 -7.34 40.64
C GLN A 122 4.87 -8.33 39.47
N GLU A 123 4.61 -7.92 38.23
CA GLU A 123 4.74 -8.80 37.05
C GLU A 123 6.19 -9.13 36.68
N SER A 124 7.17 -8.38 37.19
CA SER A 124 8.59 -8.59 36.86
C SER A 124 9.32 -9.58 37.78
N CYS A 125 8.67 -10.09 38.84
CA CYS A 125 9.20 -11.17 39.68
C CYS A 125 8.72 -12.53 39.14
N LEU A 126 9.34 -12.96 38.05
CA LEU A 126 9.10 -14.27 37.45
C LEU A 126 9.99 -15.32 38.13
N GLU A 127 9.37 -16.34 38.68
CA GLU A 127 10.05 -17.42 39.41
C GLU A 127 9.97 -18.75 38.65
N LEU A 128 10.80 -19.72 39.07
CA LEU A 128 10.72 -21.08 38.54
C LEU A 128 9.31 -21.66 38.78
N GLY A 129 8.75 -22.27 37.74
CA GLY A 129 7.38 -22.81 37.77
C GLY A 129 6.30 -21.78 37.40
N ASP A 130 6.63 -20.53 37.11
CA ASP A 130 5.65 -19.61 36.53
C ASP A 130 5.44 -19.87 35.03
N VAL A 131 4.23 -19.63 34.54
CA VAL A 131 3.95 -19.59 33.09
C VAL A 131 4.27 -18.21 32.56
N ILE A 132 5.05 -18.15 31.48
CA ILE A 132 5.48 -16.90 30.84
C ILE A 132 4.98 -16.84 29.39
N HIS A 133 4.55 -15.65 28.98
CA HIS A 133 4.34 -15.31 27.57
C HIS A 133 5.54 -14.51 27.08
N VAL A 134 6.21 -14.94 26.00
CA VAL A 134 7.34 -14.23 25.40
C VAL A 134 7.08 -13.99 23.92
N ARG A 135 7.28 -12.74 23.49
CA ARG A 135 7.34 -12.37 22.07
C ARG A 135 8.66 -11.67 21.77
N GLY A 136 9.33 -12.10 20.72
CA GLY A 136 10.64 -11.54 20.42
C GLY A 136 11.16 -11.91 19.05
N ARG A 137 12.34 -11.38 18.75
CA ARG A 137 13.11 -11.73 17.54
C ARG A 137 13.97 -12.95 17.81
N LEU A 138 14.09 -13.83 16.82
CA LEU A 138 15.06 -14.90 16.85
C LEU A 138 16.49 -14.34 16.72
N LYS A 139 17.41 -14.88 17.51
CA LYS A 139 18.84 -14.61 17.42
C LYS A 139 19.60 -15.92 17.55
N CYS A 140 20.74 -16.02 16.88
CA CYS A 140 21.69 -17.09 17.12
C CYS A 140 22.82 -16.55 18.01
N TYR A 141 23.04 -17.16 19.17
CA TYR A 141 24.16 -16.87 20.06
C TYR A 141 24.95 -18.15 20.30
N ARG A 142 26.24 -18.16 19.93
CA ARG A 142 27.13 -19.34 20.03
C ARG A 142 26.49 -20.61 19.43
N ASN A 143 25.93 -20.49 18.23
CA ASN A 143 25.26 -21.58 17.50
C ASN A 143 24.02 -22.15 18.22
N ARG A 144 23.38 -21.37 19.09
CA ARG A 144 22.10 -21.72 19.71
C ARG A 144 21.07 -20.64 19.41
N LEU A 145 19.87 -21.07 19.06
CA LEU A 145 18.73 -20.19 18.86
C LEU A 145 18.20 -19.71 20.21
N GLU A 146 18.00 -18.39 20.30
CA GLU A 146 17.45 -17.72 21.46
C GLU A 146 16.41 -16.68 21.00
N VAL A 147 15.46 -16.38 21.88
CA VAL A 147 14.45 -15.33 21.66
C VAL A 147 14.90 -14.05 22.37
N SER A 148 15.22 -13.02 21.60
CA SER A 148 15.42 -11.67 22.13
C SER A 148 14.06 -11.03 22.34
N ALA A 149 13.56 -11.06 23.57
CA ALA A 149 12.22 -10.60 23.90
C ALA A 149 12.07 -9.09 23.66
N SER A 150 11.02 -8.72 22.93
CA SER A 150 10.48 -7.36 22.86
C SER A 150 9.30 -7.16 23.81
N TYR A 151 8.72 -8.28 24.27
CA TYR A 151 7.60 -8.34 25.19
C TYR A 151 7.70 -9.65 25.97
N TYR A 152 7.48 -9.58 27.27
CA TYR A 152 7.28 -10.75 28.10
C TYR A 152 6.40 -10.39 29.30
N ARG A 153 5.62 -11.36 29.79
CA ARG A 153 4.86 -11.20 31.04
C ARG A 153 4.58 -12.53 31.70
N LYS A 154 4.28 -12.49 32.99
CA LYS A 154 3.67 -13.61 33.71
C LYS A 154 2.26 -13.88 33.19
N ILE A 155 1.89 -15.15 33.12
CA ILE A 155 0.52 -15.59 32.86
C ILE A 155 -0.03 -16.19 34.16
N ASP A 156 -1.14 -15.64 34.64
CA ASP A 156 -1.94 -16.28 35.69
C ASP A 156 -2.92 -17.25 35.03
N ASP A 157 -2.60 -18.54 35.05
CA ASP A 157 -3.39 -19.61 34.42
C ASP A 157 -3.65 -20.79 35.37
N PRO A 158 -4.35 -20.56 36.51
CA PRO A 158 -4.49 -21.56 37.57
C PRO A 158 -5.26 -22.82 37.15
N CYS A 159 -6.00 -22.75 36.03
CA CYS A 159 -6.76 -23.85 35.47
C CYS A 159 -6.23 -24.31 34.09
N CYS A 160 -5.00 -23.93 33.72
CA CYS A 160 -4.36 -24.29 32.44
C CYS A 160 -5.19 -23.95 31.20
N ARG A 161 -6.08 -22.96 31.27
CA ARG A 161 -6.99 -22.62 30.16
C ARG A 161 -6.25 -22.01 28.99
N ILE A 162 -5.26 -21.16 29.26
CA ILE A 162 -4.46 -20.51 28.21
C ILE A 162 -3.53 -21.53 27.57
N GLU A 163 -2.91 -22.40 28.38
CA GLU A 163 -2.10 -23.52 27.90
C GLU A 163 -2.91 -24.49 27.03
N ILE A 164 -4.08 -24.95 27.49
CA ILE A 164 -4.97 -25.84 26.72
C ILE A 164 -5.41 -25.17 25.41
N HIS A 165 -5.84 -23.91 25.45
CA HIS A 165 -6.22 -23.19 24.23
C HIS A 165 -5.03 -23.07 23.26
N ARG A 166 -3.80 -22.91 23.77
CA ARG A 166 -2.60 -22.88 22.93
C ARG A 166 -2.36 -24.23 22.25
N MET A 167 -2.55 -25.32 22.97
CA MET A 167 -2.43 -26.69 22.43
C MET A 167 -3.49 -26.99 21.36
N GLU A 168 -4.70 -26.43 21.48
CA GLU A 168 -5.75 -26.55 20.47
C GLU A 168 -5.51 -25.63 19.26
N GLU A 169 -4.99 -24.42 19.50
CA GLU A 169 -4.74 -23.41 18.46
C GLU A 169 -3.60 -23.82 17.51
N LEU A 170 -2.47 -24.29 18.06
CA LEU A 170 -1.25 -24.51 17.28
C LEU A 170 -1.43 -25.49 16.10
N PRO A 171 -2.03 -26.68 16.27
CA PRO A 171 -2.25 -27.61 15.15
C PRO A 171 -3.04 -26.96 14.00
N ASN A 172 -4.06 -26.15 14.32
CA ASN A 172 -4.86 -25.47 13.33
C ASN A 172 -4.04 -24.42 12.55
N ILE A 173 -3.22 -23.62 13.25
CA ILE A 173 -2.38 -22.63 12.59
C ILE A 173 -1.31 -23.32 11.71
N TYR A 174 -0.74 -24.43 12.17
CA TYR A 174 0.22 -25.21 11.37
C TYR A 174 -0.43 -25.69 10.06
N GLU A 175 -1.55 -26.40 10.17
CA GLU A 175 -2.25 -26.99 9.02
C GLU A 175 -2.72 -25.93 8.00
N ASN A 176 -3.23 -24.80 8.49
CA ASN A 176 -3.89 -23.80 7.63
C ASN A 176 -2.99 -22.63 7.23
N VAL A 177 -1.79 -22.52 7.81
CA VAL A 177 -0.89 -21.39 7.53
C VAL A 177 0.54 -21.85 7.31
N TYR A 178 1.19 -22.49 8.29
CA TYR A 178 2.64 -22.70 8.24
C TYR A 178 3.09 -23.87 7.38
N ASP A 179 2.27 -24.92 7.25
CA ASP A 179 2.55 -26.07 6.40
C ASP A 179 2.13 -25.84 4.94
N LEU A 180 1.40 -24.76 4.67
CA LEU A 180 1.00 -24.36 3.32
C LEU A 180 2.04 -23.39 2.73
N PRO A 181 2.74 -23.75 1.64
CA PRO A 181 3.78 -22.88 1.10
C PRO A 181 3.21 -21.54 0.67
N PHE A 182 3.89 -20.45 1.03
CA PHE A 182 3.56 -19.13 0.53
C PHE A 182 3.79 -19.05 -0.98
N VAL A 183 2.75 -18.68 -1.73
CA VAL A 183 2.81 -18.46 -3.18
C VAL A 183 2.62 -16.98 -3.45
N LEU A 184 3.49 -16.41 -4.30
CA LEU A 184 3.40 -15.01 -4.69
C LEU A 184 2.04 -14.70 -5.34
N PRO A 185 1.40 -13.57 -5.01
CA PRO A 185 0.16 -13.17 -5.66
C PRO A 185 0.32 -13.07 -7.18
N SER A 186 -0.72 -13.46 -7.92
CA SER A 186 -0.67 -13.54 -9.39
C SER A 186 -0.30 -12.22 -10.07
N HIS A 187 -0.74 -11.08 -9.55
CA HIS A 187 -0.40 -9.76 -10.09
C HIS A 187 1.10 -9.46 -9.95
N VAL A 188 1.70 -9.74 -8.79
CA VAL A 188 3.15 -9.60 -8.56
C VAL A 188 3.93 -10.50 -9.51
N MET A 189 3.50 -11.76 -9.68
CA MET A 189 4.14 -12.66 -10.64
C MET A 189 4.05 -12.15 -12.08
N GLN A 190 2.93 -11.51 -12.45
CA GLN A 190 2.77 -10.91 -13.78
C GLN A 190 3.70 -9.70 -13.93
N GLU A 191 3.75 -8.79 -12.96
CA GLU A 191 4.65 -7.63 -12.96
C GLU A 191 6.13 -8.04 -13.06
N LEU A 192 6.55 -9.06 -12.32
CA LEU A 192 7.91 -9.60 -12.41
C LEU A 192 8.20 -10.19 -13.79
N LYS A 193 7.22 -10.86 -14.41
CA LYS A 193 7.36 -11.35 -15.80
C LYS A 193 7.48 -10.18 -16.77
N VAL A 194 6.67 -9.13 -16.57
CA VAL A 194 6.72 -7.90 -17.37
C VAL A 194 8.10 -7.26 -17.28
N GLN A 195 8.60 -7.02 -16.07
CA GLN A 195 9.90 -6.41 -15.84
C GLN A 195 11.04 -7.25 -16.43
N ASN A 196 11.04 -8.56 -16.22
CA ASN A 196 12.05 -9.45 -16.79
C ASN A 196 12.01 -9.46 -18.33
N GLU A 197 10.83 -9.32 -18.95
CA GLU A 197 10.71 -9.21 -20.41
C GLU A 197 11.25 -7.88 -20.93
N GLU A 198 10.97 -6.78 -20.23
CA GLU A 198 11.49 -5.44 -20.53
C GLU A 198 13.02 -5.40 -20.42
N GLU A 199 13.59 -5.92 -19.33
CA GLU A 199 15.05 -6.01 -19.14
C GLU A 199 15.72 -6.89 -20.20
N ARG A 200 15.09 -8.02 -20.56
CA ARG A 200 15.66 -8.94 -21.56
C ARG A 200 15.59 -8.40 -22.98
N THR A 201 14.56 -7.62 -23.31
CA THR A 201 14.34 -7.14 -24.68
C THR A 201 14.82 -5.70 -24.91
N GLY A 202 14.98 -4.91 -23.85
CA GLY A 202 15.21 -3.47 -23.93
C GLY A 202 14.03 -2.66 -24.48
N LEU A 203 12.88 -3.31 -24.70
CA LEU A 203 11.67 -2.71 -25.26
C LEU A 203 10.74 -2.23 -24.14
N THR A 204 10.10 -1.08 -24.34
CA THR A 204 9.09 -0.55 -23.42
C THR A 204 7.71 -1.10 -23.82
N ARG A 205 6.74 -1.14 -22.90
CA ARG A 205 5.34 -1.48 -23.24
C ARG A 205 4.53 -0.28 -23.69
N GLU A 206 3.50 -0.52 -24.50
CA GLU A 206 2.61 0.53 -25.01
C GLU A 206 2.01 1.36 -23.86
N ALA A 207 1.54 0.69 -22.81
CA ALA A 207 0.91 1.34 -21.64
C ALA A 207 1.84 2.32 -20.91
N GLN A 208 3.14 1.99 -20.80
CA GLN A 208 4.14 2.85 -20.17
C GLN A 208 4.48 4.07 -21.04
N LEU A 209 4.53 3.88 -22.36
CA LEU A 209 4.75 5.01 -23.28
C LEU A 209 3.56 5.97 -23.29
N ILE A 210 2.33 5.45 -23.23
CA ILE A 210 1.12 6.26 -23.09
C ILE A 210 1.17 7.06 -21.78
N ASP A 211 1.55 6.43 -20.66
CA ASP A 211 1.63 7.09 -19.35
C ASP A 211 2.69 8.21 -19.32
N ARG A 212 3.89 7.93 -19.83
CA ARG A 212 4.97 8.92 -19.96
C ARG A 212 4.55 10.10 -20.82
N LEU A 213 3.92 9.83 -21.96
CA LEU A 213 3.48 10.88 -22.87
C LEU A 213 2.33 11.71 -22.28
N GLN A 214 1.37 11.06 -21.63
CA GLN A 214 0.28 11.73 -20.92
C GLN A 214 0.84 12.71 -19.87
N ASN A 215 1.74 12.24 -19.00
CA ASN A 215 2.34 13.06 -17.95
C ASN A 215 3.14 14.25 -18.54
N TYR A 216 3.88 14.02 -19.63
CA TYR A 216 4.58 15.10 -20.34
C TYR A 216 3.59 16.15 -20.86
N LEU A 217 2.55 15.72 -21.59
CA LEU A 217 1.56 16.61 -22.19
C LEU A 217 0.77 17.37 -21.11
N GLN A 218 0.40 16.73 -20.01
CA GLN A 218 -0.31 17.37 -18.91
C GLN A 218 0.51 18.54 -18.34
N ASN A 219 1.80 18.33 -18.09
CA ASN A 219 2.71 19.37 -17.61
C ASN A 219 2.93 20.47 -18.66
N HIS A 220 3.13 20.09 -19.91
CA HIS A 220 3.39 21.02 -21.01
C HIS A 220 2.18 21.94 -21.31
N LEU A 221 0.96 21.38 -21.24
CA LEU A 221 -0.28 22.14 -21.44
C LEU A 221 -0.64 23.01 -20.23
N ALA A 222 -0.21 22.62 -19.03
CA ALA A 222 -0.41 23.39 -17.80
C ALA A 222 0.57 24.56 -17.65
N ASP A 223 1.77 24.47 -18.25
CA ASP A 223 2.77 25.53 -18.19
C ASP A 223 2.24 26.83 -18.81
N ARG A 224 2.27 27.91 -18.01
CA ARG A 224 1.78 29.23 -18.43
C ARG A 224 2.63 29.82 -19.57
N HIS A 225 3.89 29.39 -19.72
CA HIS A 225 4.80 29.90 -20.74
C HIS A 225 4.55 29.33 -22.14
N THR A 226 3.97 28.13 -22.25
CA THR A 226 3.69 27.50 -23.56
C THR A 226 2.53 28.21 -24.26
N GLY A 227 1.58 28.76 -23.50
CA GLY A 227 0.49 29.57 -24.05
C GLY A 227 -0.55 28.80 -24.87
N ILE A 228 -0.41 27.47 -25.00
CA ILE A 228 -1.26 26.61 -25.82
C ILE A 228 -2.70 26.63 -25.29
N LYS A 229 -3.66 26.99 -26.15
CA LYS A 229 -5.10 27.03 -25.81
C LYS A 229 -5.89 25.92 -26.50
N ASN A 230 -5.44 25.53 -27.67
CA ASN A 230 -5.96 24.44 -28.46
C ASN A 230 -4.83 23.83 -29.28
N PHE A 231 -5.05 22.61 -29.77
CA PHE A 231 -4.12 21.93 -30.65
C PHE A 231 -4.83 20.88 -31.50
N HIS A 232 -4.22 20.51 -32.62
CA HIS A 232 -4.58 19.32 -33.40
C HIS A 232 -3.67 18.14 -33.04
N LEU A 233 -4.16 16.90 -33.16
CA LEU A 233 -3.34 15.71 -32.89
C LEU A 233 -2.05 15.67 -33.73
N ASN A 234 -2.13 16.09 -35.00
CA ASN A 234 -0.98 16.10 -35.91
C ASN A 234 0.08 17.14 -35.51
N GLU A 235 -0.30 18.19 -34.77
CA GLU A 235 0.68 19.18 -34.26
C GLU A 235 1.59 18.55 -33.20
N LEU A 236 1.07 17.58 -32.44
CA LEU A 236 1.87 16.86 -31.44
C LEU A 236 2.96 16.00 -32.09
N GLU A 237 2.77 15.53 -33.33
CA GLU A 237 3.81 14.83 -34.09
C GLU A 237 5.00 15.75 -34.46
N THR A 238 4.85 17.07 -34.35
CA THR A 238 5.92 18.04 -34.65
C THR A 238 6.76 18.42 -33.43
N LEU A 239 6.35 18.01 -32.23
CA LEU A 239 7.07 18.29 -30.99
C LEU A 239 8.17 17.25 -30.75
N ASP A 240 9.42 17.69 -30.67
CA ASP A 240 10.59 16.81 -30.50
C ASP A 240 10.46 15.91 -29.27
N ASP A 241 10.02 16.46 -28.14
CA ASP A 241 9.85 15.70 -26.88
C ASP A 241 8.72 14.65 -26.97
N VAL A 242 7.63 14.96 -27.68
CA VAL A 242 6.55 14.00 -27.93
C VAL A 242 7.07 12.86 -28.80
N MET A 243 7.81 13.19 -29.85
CA MET A 243 8.39 12.20 -30.74
C MET A 243 9.47 11.36 -30.06
N ALA A 244 10.27 11.94 -29.16
CA ALA A 244 11.24 11.21 -28.35
C ALA A 244 10.58 10.12 -27.49
N ILE A 245 9.40 10.39 -26.93
CA ILE A 245 8.65 9.41 -26.14
C ILE A 245 7.93 8.41 -27.04
N ALA A 246 7.15 8.87 -28.02
CA ALA A 246 6.29 8.01 -28.83
C ALA A 246 7.07 7.08 -29.78
N SER A 247 8.30 7.45 -30.14
CA SER A 247 9.19 6.65 -30.99
C SER A 247 10.04 5.64 -30.22
N CYS A 248 9.92 5.56 -28.89
CA CYS A 248 10.58 4.51 -28.11
C CYS A 248 10.11 3.14 -28.57
N GLN A 249 11.02 2.17 -28.71
CA GLN A 249 10.65 0.86 -29.23
C GLN A 249 9.68 0.13 -28.30
N CYS A 250 8.58 -0.37 -28.88
CA CYS A 250 7.47 -0.93 -28.13
C CYS A 250 7.35 -2.44 -28.37
N LEU A 251 7.14 -3.23 -27.30
CA LEU A 251 7.05 -4.68 -27.37
C LEU A 251 5.90 -5.16 -28.28
N GLU A 252 4.75 -4.51 -28.18
CA GLU A 252 3.53 -4.81 -28.94
C GLU A 252 3.68 -4.58 -30.46
N TYR A 253 4.67 -3.78 -30.86
CA TYR A 253 4.95 -3.44 -32.26
C TYR A 253 6.25 -4.06 -32.79
N LYS A 254 6.86 -5.00 -32.05
CA LYS A 254 8.15 -5.63 -32.38
C LYS A 254 8.20 -6.22 -33.80
N ASN A 255 7.08 -6.71 -34.31
CA ASN A 255 6.99 -7.35 -35.62
C ASN A 255 6.62 -6.38 -36.76
N GLU A 256 6.28 -5.13 -36.44
CA GLU A 256 5.82 -4.13 -37.42
C GLU A 256 6.94 -3.15 -37.84
N GLY A 257 8.14 -3.24 -37.25
CA GLY A 257 9.26 -2.33 -37.49
C GLY A 257 10.33 -2.87 -38.45
N GLY A 258 10.75 -2.03 -39.40
CA GLY A 258 12.06 -2.15 -40.04
C GLY A 258 13.19 -1.65 -39.12
N SER A 259 14.44 -1.95 -39.45
CA SER A 259 15.63 -1.67 -38.64
C SER A 259 15.64 -0.24 -38.05
N GLY A 260 15.45 -0.15 -36.72
CA GLY A 260 15.83 1.00 -35.89
C GLY A 260 14.75 2.03 -35.52
N SER A 261 13.62 2.13 -36.24
CA SER A 261 12.60 3.16 -35.98
C SER A 261 11.25 2.56 -35.58
N ALA A 262 10.57 3.19 -34.61
CA ALA A 262 9.19 2.83 -34.28
C ALA A 262 8.27 3.00 -35.51
N PRO A 263 7.31 2.07 -35.72
CA PRO A 263 6.33 2.22 -36.79
C PRO A 263 5.50 3.49 -36.59
N ILE A 264 5.19 4.21 -37.67
CA ILE A 264 4.35 5.43 -37.57
C ILE A 264 2.96 5.15 -36.97
N LYS A 265 2.46 3.93 -37.15
CA LYS A 265 1.23 3.43 -36.54
C LYS A 265 1.33 3.38 -35.01
N GLN A 266 2.47 2.97 -34.47
CA GLN A 266 2.75 2.98 -33.03
C GLN A 266 2.70 4.42 -32.51
N ILE A 267 3.47 5.32 -33.14
CA ILE A 267 3.58 6.72 -32.72
C ILE A 267 2.20 7.37 -32.64
N ARG A 268 1.41 7.25 -33.71
CA ARG A 268 0.04 7.78 -33.78
C ARG A 268 -0.89 7.19 -32.73
N ASN A 269 -0.80 5.88 -32.50
CA ASN A 269 -1.63 5.24 -31.50
C ASN A 269 -1.26 5.71 -30.08
N ILE A 270 0.03 5.80 -29.74
CA ILE A 270 0.49 6.30 -28.43
C ILE A 270 0.01 7.74 -28.20
N ILE A 271 0.21 8.64 -29.17
CA ILE A 271 -0.26 10.03 -29.08
C ILE A 271 -1.77 10.08 -28.90
N LYS A 272 -2.51 9.34 -29.72
CA LYS A 272 -3.99 9.29 -29.64
C LYS A 272 -4.46 8.80 -28.27
N GLN A 273 -3.89 7.71 -27.75
CA GLN A 273 -4.29 7.16 -26.46
C GLN A 273 -3.92 8.09 -25.30
N ALA A 274 -2.77 8.75 -25.34
CA ALA A 274 -2.38 9.74 -24.33
C ALA A 274 -3.37 10.92 -24.28
N VAL A 275 -3.76 11.46 -25.44
CA VAL A 275 -4.75 12.55 -25.51
C VAL A 275 -6.14 12.09 -25.05
N LEU A 276 -6.56 10.86 -25.38
CA LEU A 276 -7.80 10.29 -24.86
C LEU A 276 -7.80 10.15 -23.34
N ARG A 277 -6.64 9.88 -22.71
CA ARG A 277 -6.54 9.90 -21.24
C ARG A 277 -6.67 11.31 -20.67
N LEU A 278 -6.03 12.30 -21.28
CA LEU A 278 -6.19 13.71 -20.88
C LEU A 278 -7.65 14.20 -21.01
N GLU A 279 -8.38 13.71 -22.02
CA GLU A 279 -9.80 14.01 -22.20
C GLU A 279 -10.67 13.43 -21.08
N ARG A 280 -10.40 12.17 -20.67
CA ARG A 280 -11.06 11.53 -19.53
C ARG A 280 -10.75 12.22 -18.20
N GLU A 281 -9.53 12.74 -18.04
CA GLU A 281 -9.14 13.53 -16.87
C GLU A 281 -9.69 14.97 -16.91
N GLY A 282 -10.36 15.36 -18.00
CA GLY A 282 -10.94 16.70 -18.15
C GLY A 282 -9.90 17.82 -18.27
N THR A 283 -8.67 17.48 -18.67
CA THR A 283 -7.59 18.45 -18.95
C THR A 283 -7.73 19.03 -20.36
N VAL A 284 -8.37 18.29 -21.27
CA VAL A 284 -8.72 18.74 -22.62
C VAL A 284 -10.14 18.27 -22.97
N TYR A 285 -10.76 18.89 -23.98
CA TYR A 285 -12.00 18.39 -24.59
C TYR A 285 -12.00 18.64 -26.10
N ARG A 286 -12.74 17.83 -26.86
CA ARG A 286 -12.86 18.01 -28.30
C ARG A 286 -13.77 19.20 -28.63
N SER A 287 -13.30 20.08 -29.52
CA SER A 287 -14.08 21.23 -29.98
C SER A 287 -15.30 20.78 -30.80
N GLY A 288 -16.44 21.46 -30.63
CA GLY A 288 -17.62 21.26 -31.46
C GLY A 288 -17.54 21.93 -32.84
N MET A 289 -16.69 22.95 -32.98
CA MET A 289 -16.63 23.79 -34.19
C MET A 289 -15.58 23.33 -35.21
N ILE A 290 -14.45 22.81 -34.73
CA ILE A 290 -13.30 22.47 -35.57
C ILE A 290 -13.01 20.98 -35.41
N HIS A 291 -13.00 20.28 -36.55
CA HIS A 291 -12.74 18.85 -36.61
C HIS A 291 -11.33 18.52 -36.07
N ASP A 292 -11.21 17.46 -35.27
CA ASP A 292 -9.96 16.98 -34.66
C ASP A 292 -9.16 18.05 -33.89
N MET A 293 -9.83 19.09 -33.37
CA MET A 293 -9.22 20.08 -32.48
C MET A 293 -9.57 19.78 -31.02
N TYR A 294 -8.58 19.86 -30.15
CA TYR A 294 -8.72 19.76 -28.70
C TYR A 294 -8.52 21.13 -28.07
N GLU A 295 -9.41 21.50 -27.13
CA GLU A 295 -9.31 22.70 -26.32
C GLU A 295 -8.76 22.36 -24.94
N VAL A 296 -7.86 23.19 -24.43
CA VAL A 296 -7.15 22.97 -23.15
C VAL A 296 -7.94 23.60 -22.00
N VAL A 297 -8.22 22.80 -20.98
CA VAL A 297 -8.85 23.22 -19.73
C VAL A 297 -7.77 23.52 -18.70
N ARG A 298 -7.57 24.80 -18.38
CA ARG A 298 -6.58 25.22 -17.38
C ARG A 298 -7.21 25.23 -16.00
N THR A 299 -6.64 24.46 -15.07
CA THR A 299 -7.13 24.36 -13.68
C THR A 299 -7.13 25.69 -12.93
N ASN A 300 -6.21 26.60 -13.27
CA ASN A 300 -6.02 27.87 -12.55
C ASN A 300 -6.83 29.06 -13.09
N LEU A 301 -7.63 28.88 -14.15
CA LEU A 301 -8.41 29.96 -14.77
C LEU A 301 -9.80 29.44 -15.16
N PRO A 302 -10.89 30.18 -14.89
CA PRO A 302 -12.23 29.75 -15.27
C PRO A 302 -12.33 29.53 -16.78
N SER A 303 -12.51 28.28 -17.20
CA SER A 303 -12.61 27.94 -18.62
C SER A 303 -13.96 28.38 -19.20
N ARG A 304 -14.07 28.48 -20.53
CA ARG A 304 -15.35 28.76 -21.19
C ARG A 304 -16.38 27.69 -20.83
N LEU A 305 -15.94 26.43 -20.80
CA LEU A 305 -16.73 25.28 -20.39
C LEU A 305 -17.31 25.45 -18.97
N ASP A 306 -16.45 25.79 -18.00
CA ASP A 306 -16.87 25.96 -16.59
C ASP A 306 -17.93 27.07 -16.46
N LYS A 307 -17.73 28.21 -17.14
CA LYS A 307 -18.69 29.32 -17.15
C LYS A 307 -20.04 28.94 -17.74
N THR A 308 -20.04 28.20 -18.84
CA THR A 308 -21.28 27.74 -19.49
C THR A 308 -22.01 26.71 -18.62
N ILE A 309 -21.29 25.76 -18.01
CA ILE A 309 -21.89 24.80 -17.06
C ILE A 309 -22.52 25.54 -15.88
N LEU A 310 -21.82 26.51 -15.30
CA LEU A 310 -22.35 27.30 -14.18
C LEU A 310 -23.59 28.11 -14.59
N GLN A 311 -23.63 28.65 -15.81
CA GLN A 311 -24.80 29.33 -16.36
C GLN A 311 -26.00 28.38 -16.49
N ILE A 312 -25.80 27.17 -17.02
CA ILE A 312 -26.85 26.15 -17.14
C ILE A 312 -27.40 25.78 -15.76
N LEU A 313 -26.53 25.55 -14.78
CA LEU A 313 -26.95 25.24 -13.42
C LEU A 313 -27.76 26.38 -12.81
N ARG A 314 -27.33 27.63 -12.99
CA ARG A 314 -28.04 28.83 -12.50
C ARG A 314 -29.39 29.03 -13.20
N SER A 315 -29.53 28.70 -14.48
CA SER A 315 -30.82 28.83 -15.17
C SER A 315 -31.79 27.72 -14.81
N ASP A 316 -31.31 26.48 -14.72
CA ASP A 316 -32.18 25.30 -14.72
C ASP A 316 -32.51 24.83 -13.29
N CYS A 317 -31.63 25.02 -12.30
CA CYS A 317 -31.88 24.58 -10.93
C CYS A 317 -33.07 25.29 -10.24
N HIS A 318 -33.57 26.40 -10.80
CA HIS A 318 -34.77 27.09 -10.30
C HIS A 318 -36.09 26.46 -10.77
N LEU A 319 -36.05 25.54 -11.73
CA LEU A 319 -37.25 24.88 -12.24
C LEU A 319 -37.71 23.80 -11.26
N SER A 320 -39.01 23.74 -10.96
CA SER A 320 -39.61 22.79 -10.02
C SER A 320 -39.32 21.31 -10.33
N ARG A 321 -39.02 20.99 -11.59
CA ARG A 321 -38.63 19.64 -12.03
C ARG A 321 -37.22 19.21 -11.60
N TYR A 322 -36.40 20.13 -11.09
CA TYR A 322 -35.02 19.91 -10.67
C TYR A 322 -34.81 20.31 -9.20
N GLU A 323 -35.83 20.15 -8.35
CA GLU A 323 -35.71 20.32 -6.89
C GLU A 323 -34.57 19.44 -6.34
N GLY A 324 -33.54 20.08 -5.79
CA GLY A 324 -32.32 19.40 -5.30
C GLY A 324 -31.13 19.40 -6.28
N GLY A 325 -31.22 20.13 -7.39
CA GLY A 325 -30.13 20.36 -8.34
C GLY A 325 -30.27 19.60 -9.66
N CYS A 326 -29.45 19.97 -10.63
CA CYS A 326 -29.45 19.32 -11.95
C CYS A 326 -28.56 18.08 -11.96
N HIS A 327 -29.02 17.02 -12.63
CA HIS A 327 -28.21 15.83 -12.91
C HIS A 327 -27.13 16.15 -13.95
N TYR A 328 -25.91 15.60 -13.83
CA TYR A 328 -24.81 15.90 -14.76
C TYR A 328 -25.12 15.56 -16.24
N MET A 329 -25.94 14.54 -16.50
CA MET A 329 -26.42 14.23 -17.86
C MET A 329 -27.35 15.33 -18.41
N HIS A 330 -28.20 15.93 -17.57
CA HIS A 330 -29.01 17.08 -18.00
C HIS A 330 -28.12 18.27 -18.35
N VAL A 331 -27.08 18.53 -17.54
CA VAL A 331 -26.08 19.55 -17.84
C VAL A 331 -25.41 19.28 -19.19
N MET A 332 -25.06 18.03 -19.48
CA MET A 332 -24.49 17.64 -20.77
C MET A 332 -25.45 17.87 -21.93
N ASP A 333 -26.71 17.43 -21.82
CA ASP A 333 -27.72 17.60 -22.87
C ASP A 333 -27.91 19.08 -23.20
N ARG A 334 -27.99 19.94 -22.18
CA ARG A 334 -28.08 21.41 -22.33
C ARG A 334 -26.80 22.00 -22.92
N LEU A 335 -25.64 21.48 -22.53
CA LEU A 335 -24.34 21.92 -23.04
C LEU A 335 -24.20 21.61 -24.54
N HIS A 336 -24.70 20.45 -25.00
CA HIS A 336 -24.67 20.05 -26.41
C HIS A 336 -25.56 20.90 -27.32
N GLU A 337 -26.50 21.69 -26.79
CA GLU A 337 -27.23 22.68 -27.58
C GLU A 337 -26.34 23.83 -28.05
N TYR A 338 -25.20 24.06 -27.39
CA TYR A 338 -24.19 25.01 -27.82
C TYR A 338 -23.26 24.33 -28.82
N SER A 339 -23.16 24.90 -30.02
CA SER A 339 -22.32 24.38 -31.10
C SER A 339 -20.84 24.23 -30.73
N ASP A 340 -20.33 25.05 -29.80
CA ASP A 340 -18.95 24.95 -29.29
C ASP A 340 -18.68 23.65 -28.51
N PHE A 341 -19.72 23.04 -27.91
CA PHE A 341 -19.57 21.97 -26.94
C PHE A 341 -20.23 20.64 -27.35
N GLN A 342 -20.70 20.51 -28.60
CA GLN A 342 -21.37 19.30 -29.11
C GLN A 342 -20.56 18.00 -28.94
N ASN A 343 -19.23 18.10 -28.91
CA ASN A 343 -18.32 16.95 -28.80
C ASN A 343 -17.78 16.74 -27.37
N VAL A 344 -18.26 17.50 -26.38
CA VAL A 344 -17.81 17.35 -24.99
C VAL A 344 -18.30 16.04 -24.41
N SER A 345 -17.39 15.25 -23.83
CA SER A 345 -17.69 13.95 -23.24
C SER A 345 -18.34 14.05 -21.85
N VAL A 346 -19.03 12.99 -21.43
CA VAL A 346 -19.59 12.87 -20.07
C VAL A 346 -18.52 13.03 -19.00
N ASP A 347 -17.35 12.40 -19.20
CA ASP A 347 -16.24 12.45 -18.24
C ASP A 347 -15.71 13.87 -18.09
N THR A 348 -15.60 14.61 -19.20
CA THR A 348 -15.22 16.03 -19.18
C THR A 348 -16.22 16.87 -18.38
N VAL A 349 -17.53 16.67 -18.57
CA VAL A 349 -18.57 17.39 -17.78
C VAL A 349 -18.44 17.08 -16.30
N ARG A 350 -18.23 15.81 -15.94
CA ARG A 350 -18.05 15.40 -14.53
C ARG A 350 -16.81 16.02 -13.91
N MET A 351 -15.68 16.01 -14.62
CA MET A 351 -14.43 16.63 -14.15
C MET A 351 -14.57 18.15 -14.03
N ALA A 352 -15.34 18.79 -14.91
CA ALA A 352 -15.64 20.22 -14.79
C ALA A 352 -16.50 20.55 -13.56
N LEU A 353 -17.52 19.74 -13.27
CA LEU A 353 -18.34 19.90 -12.08
C LEU A 353 -17.55 19.70 -10.79
N LEU A 354 -16.66 18.71 -10.74
CA LEU A 354 -15.76 18.49 -9.59
C LEU A 354 -14.81 19.67 -9.38
N ARG A 355 -14.27 20.22 -10.47
CA ARG A 355 -13.42 21.42 -10.40
C ARG A 355 -14.21 22.64 -9.92
N LEU A 356 -15.43 22.86 -10.41
CA LEU A 356 -16.30 23.95 -9.93
C LEU A 356 -16.63 23.79 -8.44
N GLU A 357 -16.82 22.55 -7.98
CA GLU A 357 -17.02 22.24 -6.56
C GLU A 357 -15.76 22.54 -5.72
N GLU A 358 -14.57 22.19 -6.21
CA GLU A 358 -13.29 22.54 -5.57
C GLU A 358 -13.12 24.07 -5.42
N HIS A 359 -13.60 24.84 -6.39
CA HIS A 359 -13.58 26.31 -6.35
C HIS A 359 -14.76 26.93 -5.57
N SER A 360 -15.63 26.10 -4.96
CA SER A 360 -16.83 26.53 -4.25
C SER A 360 -17.87 27.29 -5.10
N ASP A 361 -17.87 27.09 -6.43
CA ASP A 361 -18.87 27.64 -7.34
C ASP A 361 -20.14 26.77 -7.41
N VAL A 362 -20.03 25.48 -7.06
CA VAL A 362 -21.08 24.45 -7.13
C VAL A 362 -21.00 23.54 -5.90
N ILE A 363 -22.13 22.98 -5.47
CA ILE A 363 -22.22 21.98 -4.40
C ILE A 363 -22.84 20.70 -4.98
N SER A 364 -22.24 19.54 -4.69
CA SER A 364 -22.89 18.26 -4.96
C SER A 364 -23.99 17.95 -3.93
N ALA A 365 -25.24 17.87 -4.38
CA ALA A 365 -26.35 17.43 -3.54
C ALA A 365 -26.36 15.90 -3.39
N THR A 366 -25.90 15.20 -4.43
CA THR A 366 -25.66 13.76 -4.46
C THR A 366 -24.47 13.47 -5.38
N SER A 367 -24.04 12.21 -5.50
CA SER A 367 -23.00 11.80 -6.45
C SER A 367 -23.32 12.09 -7.93
N LYS A 368 -24.54 12.52 -8.25
CA LYS A 368 -25.00 12.80 -9.62
C LYS A 368 -25.65 14.18 -9.82
N HIS A 369 -26.00 14.89 -8.75
CA HIS A 369 -26.76 16.15 -8.81
C HIS A 369 -25.96 17.31 -8.22
N PHE A 370 -26.02 18.45 -8.89
CA PHE A 370 -25.21 19.62 -8.60
C PHE A 370 -26.07 20.88 -8.53
N ILE A 371 -25.74 21.77 -7.59
CA ILE A 371 -26.44 23.03 -7.32
C ILE A 371 -25.41 24.16 -7.36
N PRO A 372 -25.68 25.29 -8.04
CA PRO A 372 -24.75 26.43 -8.04
C PRO A 372 -24.75 27.13 -6.67
N VAL A 373 -23.59 27.63 -6.25
CA VAL A 373 -23.47 28.54 -5.11
C VAL A 373 -23.84 29.96 -5.56
N ASN A 374 -24.66 30.63 -4.75
CA ASN A 374 -25.18 31.98 -5.03
C ASN A 374 -24.12 33.07 -4.90
#